data_AF-X1P156-F1
#
_entry.id   AF-X1P156-F1
#
_cell.length_a   1.000
_cell.length_b   1.000
_cell.length_c   1.000
_cell.angle_alpha   90.00
_cell.angle_beta   90.00
_cell.angle_gamma   90.00
#
_symmetry.space_group_name_H-M   'P 1'
#
loop_
_entity.id
_entity.type
_entity.pdbx_description
1 polymer ?
#
loop_
_entity_poly.entity_id
_entity_poly.type
_entity_poly.pdbx_seq_one_letter_code
_entity_poly.pdbx_strand_id
1 'polypeptide(L)'
;MVGTEKRINLVARDIVNHFEQRLEVMDGKGMIVCMSRRICVDLYDTIIKLCPSWHHQDDDKGVIKVIMTGSASDPANFQPHIRNKLRREAIKKRMRDPSDPMKLVIVRDMWLTGFDAPCLHTMYVDKPMR
;
A
#
# COMPACT_ATOMS: atom_id res chain seq x y z
N MET A 1 -6.17 2.73 20.82
CA MET A 1 -5.78 3.92 20.04
C MET A 1 -5.20 3.45 18.70
N VAL A 2 -5.71 3.97 17.58
CA VAL A 2 -5.27 3.59 16.22
C VAL A 2 -4.29 4.66 15.72
N GLY A 3 -3.24 4.26 15.02
CA GLY A 3 -2.32 5.21 14.38
C GLY A 3 -1.35 5.92 15.33
N THR A 4 -1.01 5.28 16.46
CA THR A 4 0.18 5.64 17.23
C THR A 4 1.43 5.10 16.56
N GLU A 5 2.55 5.78 16.68
CA GLU A 5 3.84 5.34 16.13
C GLU A 5 4.19 3.91 16.57
N LYS A 6 4.00 3.59 17.85
CA LYS A 6 4.23 2.24 18.38
C LYS A 6 3.35 1.18 17.70
N ARG A 7 2.09 1.50 17.40
CA ARG A 7 1.17 0.57 16.70
C ARG A 7 1.54 0.43 15.23
N ILE A 8 1.86 1.54 14.55
CA ILE A 8 2.26 1.52 13.14
C ILE A 8 3.53 0.69 12.96
N ASN A 9 4.52 0.84 13.85
CA ASN A 9 5.74 0.04 13.84
C ASN A 9 5.46 -1.46 14.01
N LEU A 10 4.56 -1.83 14.92
CA LEU A 10 4.18 -3.22 15.12
C LEU A 10 3.48 -3.79 13.87
N VAL A 11 2.47 -3.08 13.38
CA VAL A 11 1.68 -3.46 12.20
C VAL A 11 2.57 -3.58 10.96
N ALA A 12 3.52 -2.65 10.76
CA ALA A 12 4.45 -2.69 9.64
C ALA A 12 5.32 -3.96 9.67
N ARG A 13 5.86 -4.30 10.84
CA ARG A 13 6.68 -5.52 11.01
C ARG A 13 5.87 -6.78 10.77
N ASP A 14 4.66 -6.86 11.33
CA ASP A 14 3.78 -8.02 11.16
C ASP A 14 3.40 -8.22 9.69
N ILE A 15 3.06 -7.13 8.98
CA ILE A 15 2.74 -7.16 7.55
C ILE A 15 3.94 -7.61 6.73
N VAL A 16 5.12 -7.03 6.94
CA VAL A 16 6.33 -7.37 6.19
C VAL A 16 6.69 -8.84 6.40
N ASN A 17 6.80 -9.28 7.65
CA ASN A 17 7.18 -10.64 7.99
C ASN A 17 6.21 -11.66 7.38
N HIS A 18 4.91 -11.45 7.56
CA HIS A 18 3.90 -12.36 7.02
C HIS A 18 3.87 -12.34 5.49
N PHE A 19 4.05 -11.17 4.86
CA PHE A 19 4.03 -11.08 3.41
C PHE A 19 5.23 -11.78 2.77
N GLU A 20 6.44 -11.59 3.32
CA GLU A 20 7.64 -12.25 2.84
C GLU A 20 7.53 -13.78 2.98
N GLN A 21 7.12 -14.29 4.14
CA GLN A 21 6.87 -15.74 4.34
C GLN A 21 5.86 -16.30 3.34
N ARG A 22 4.84 -15.51 2.98
CA ARG A 22 3.85 -15.95 2.01
C ARG A 22 4.41 -16.02 0.60
N LEU A 23 5.26 -15.06 0.22
CA LEU A 23 5.93 -15.04 -1.09
C LEU A 23 6.90 -16.21 -1.27
N GLU A 24 7.42 -16.80 -0.19
CA GLU A 24 8.23 -18.05 -0.26
C GLU A 24 7.40 -19.26 -0.70
N VAL A 25 6.10 -19.26 -0.43
CA VAL A 25 5.19 -20.39 -0.73
C VAL A 25 4.44 -20.18 -2.05
N MET A 26 4.01 -18.95 -2.31
CA MET A 26 3.20 -18.62 -3.48
C MET A 26 3.40 -17.16 -3.87
N ASP A 27 3.64 -16.91 -5.16
CA ASP A 27 3.69 -15.54 -5.66
C ASP A 27 2.29 -14.91 -5.69
N GLY A 28 2.26 -13.61 -5.43
CA GLY A 28 1.09 -12.79 -5.65
C GLY A 28 1.14 -11.47 -4.91
N LYS A 29 -0.02 -10.86 -4.75
CA LYS A 29 -0.15 -9.45 -4.38
C LYS A 29 -0.97 -9.25 -3.12
N GLY A 30 -0.66 -8.16 -2.43
CA GLY A 30 -1.34 -7.77 -1.21
C GLY A 30 -1.91 -6.36 -1.27
N MET A 31 -3.00 -6.16 -0.54
CA MET A 31 -3.60 -4.86 -0.30
C MET A 31 -3.68 -4.59 1.20
N ILE A 32 -3.31 -3.38 1.60
CA ILE A 32 -3.36 -2.91 2.98
C ILE A 32 -4.38 -1.78 3.05
N VAL A 33 -5.46 -2.00 3.80
CA VAL A 33 -6.54 -1.04 3.99
C VAL A 33 -6.35 -0.33 5.33
N CYS A 34 -6.13 0.97 5.30
CA CYS A 34 -5.93 1.82 6.48
C CYS A 34 -7.13 2.72 6.77
N MET A 35 -7.31 3.16 8.02
CA MET A 35 -8.44 4.03 8.40
C MET A 35 -8.34 5.47 7.89
N SER A 36 -7.12 5.99 7.70
CA SER A 36 -6.88 7.38 7.33
C SER A 36 -5.68 7.54 6.41
N ARG A 37 -5.66 8.62 5.64
CA ARG A 37 -4.57 8.98 4.71
C ARG A 37 -3.24 9.13 5.44
N ARG A 38 -3.25 9.72 6.64
CA ARG A 38 -2.10 9.82 7.54
C ARG A 38 -1.50 8.45 7.84
N ILE A 39 -2.34 7.49 8.26
CA ILE A 39 -1.88 6.13 8.56
C ILE A 39 -1.32 5.46 7.30
N CYS A 40 -1.90 5.68 6.11
CA CYS A 40 -1.35 5.12 4.88
C CYS A 40 0.09 5.60 4.63
N VAL A 41 0.35 6.89 4.79
CA VAL A 41 1.66 7.50 4.57
C VAL A 41 2.64 7.07 5.67
N ASP A 42 2.24 7.18 6.94
CA ASP A 42 3.08 6.77 8.07
C ASP A 42 3.46 5.27 7.98
N LEU A 43 2.53 4.42 7.56
CA LEU A 43 2.78 2.99 7.37
C LEU A 43 3.71 2.73 6.19
N TYR A 44 3.54 3.42 5.07
CA TYR A 44 4.45 3.35 3.94
C TYR A 44 5.88 3.73 4.37
N ASP A 45 6.04 4.87 5.02
CA ASP A 45 7.35 5.34 5.49
C ASP A 45 8.00 4.34 6.45
N THR A 46 7.18 3.73 7.31
CA THR A 46 7.66 2.69 8.25
C THR A 46 8.08 1.41 7.53
N ILE A 47 7.31 0.94 6.55
CA ILE A 47 7.66 -0.23 5.73
C ILE A 47 8.94 0.04 4.93
N ILE A 48 9.09 1.22 4.33
CA ILE A 48 10.30 1.58 3.58
C ILE A 48 11.54 1.63 4.49
N LYS A 49 11.40 2.05 5.75
CA LYS A 49 12.52 1.95 6.72
C LYS A 49 12.94 0.51 7.01
N LEU A 50 11.99 -0.44 7.00
CA LEU A 50 12.26 -1.87 7.20
C LEU A 50 12.82 -2.52 5.93
N CYS A 51 12.27 -2.14 4.76
CA CYS A 51 12.59 -2.71 3.45
C CYS A 51 12.94 -1.60 2.44
N PRO A 52 14.14 -0.98 2.51
CA PRO A 52 14.48 0.16 1.65
C PRO A 52 14.42 -0.17 0.15
N SER A 53 14.70 -1.41 -0.23
CA SER A 53 14.65 -1.88 -1.63
C SER A 53 13.25 -1.90 -2.24
N TRP A 54 12.19 -1.84 -1.43
CA TRP A 54 10.81 -1.83 -1.92
C TRP A 54 10.40 -0.44 -2.45
N HIS A 55 11.16 0.59 -2.08
CA HIS A 55 10.90 1.96 -2.49
C HIS A 55 11.34 2.24 -3.92
N HIS A 56 10.52 3.01 -4.62
CA HIS A 56 10.96 3.79 -5.78
C HIS A 56 10.09 5.04 -5.90
N GLN A 57 10.65 6.16 -6.36
CA GLN A 57 9.91 7.41 -6.57
C GLN A 57 8.92 7.28 -7.75
N ASP A 58 9.39 6.81 -8.91
CA ASP A 58 8.56 6.61 -10.11
C ASP A 58 7.42 5.59 -9.92
N ASP A 59 6.26 5.88 -10.50
CA ASP A 59 5.03 5.09 -10.35
C ASP A 59 5.01 3.75 -11.08
N ASP A 60 5.88 3.58 -12.08
CA ASP A 60 6.09 2.37 -12.87
C ASP A 60 7.12 1.42 -12.25
N LYS A 61 7.76 1.83 -11.15
CA LYS A 61 8.76 1.05 -10.42
C LYS A 61 8.38 0.87 -8.95
N GLY A 62 9.23 0.14 -8.22
CA GLY A 62 9.04 -0.17 -6.80
C GLY A 62 8.01 -1.27 -6.54
N VAL A 63 8.09 -1.82 -5.34
CA VAL A 63 7.31 -2.99 -4.89
C VAL A 63 6.01 -2.56 -4.20
N ILE A 64 6.01 -1.38 -3.56
CA ILE A 64 4.88 -0.87 -2.78
C ILE A 64 4.49 0.56 -3.18
N LYS A 65 3.19 0.85 -3.25
CA LYS A 65 2.66 2.22 -3.46
C LYS A 65 1.47 2.51 -2.56
N VAL A 66 1.30 3.78 -2.19
CA VAL A 66 0.07 4.30 -1.58
C VAL A 66 -0.85 4.84 -2.68
N ILE A 67 -2.12 4.44 -2.63
CA ILE A 67 -3.20 4.95 -3.48
C ILE A 67 -4.27 5.58 -2.61
N MET A 68 -4.36 6.90 -2.69
CA MET A 68 -5.35 7.69 -1.98
C MET A 68 -5.79 8.90 -2.80
N THR A 69 -6.91 9.48 -2.40
CA THR A 69 -7.33 10.81 -2.86
C THR A 69 -6.53 11.88 -2.11
N GLY A 70 -6.40 13.05 -2.73
CA GLY A 70 -5.75 14.20 -2.11
C GLY A 70 -5.90 15.45 -2.95
N SER A 71 -5.30 16.52 -2.46
CA SER A 71 -5.40 17.89 -2.95
C SER A 71 -4.07 18.63 -2.76
N ALA A 72 -3.94 19.78 -3.40
CA ALA A 72 -2.72 20.60 -3.32
C ALA A 72 -2.47 21.19 -1.92
N SER A 73 -3.50 21.27 -1.06
CA SER A 73 -3.39 21.75 0.32
C SER A 73 -2.99 20.66 1.31
N ASP A 74 -2.84 19.41 0.87
CA ASP A 74 -2.40 18.33 1.74
C ASP A 74 -0.92 18.48 2.14
N PRO A 75 -0.53 17.92 3.31
CA PRO A 75 0.85 17.95 3.78
C PRO A 75 1.88 17.52 2.73
N ALA A 76 3.08 18.09 2.81
CA ALA A 76 4.15 17.84 1.83
C ALA A 76 4.49 16.34 1.69
N ASN A 77 4.47 15.57 2.78
CA ASN A 77 4.73 14.13 2.76
C ASN A 77 3.61 13.31 2.08
N PHE A 78 2.44 13.90 1.82
CA PHE A 78 1.37 13.22 1.07
C PHE A 78 1.53 13.39 -0.43
N GLN A 79 2.17 14.48 -0.86
CA GLN A 79 2.27 14.86 -2.28
C GLN A 79 2.87 13.76 -3.18
N PRO A 80 3.89 12.98 -2.77
CA PRO A 80 4.40 11.86 -3.57
C PRO A 80 3.37 10.75 -3.86
N HIS A 81 2.30 10.71 -3.07
CA HIS A 81 1.25 9.70 -3.18
C HIS A 81 -0.02 10.21 -3.87
N ILE A 82 -0.14 11.54 -4.06
CA ILE A 82 -1.26 12.17 -4.74
C ILE A 82 -1.01 12.16 -6.24
N ARG A 83 -1.96 11.57 -6.97
CA ARG A 83 -1.84 11.30 -8.41
C ARG A 83 -3.12 11.68 -9.12
N ASN A 84 -3.02 12.06 -10.39
CA ASN A 84 -4.20 12.25 -11.25
C ASN A 84 -4.83 10.90 -11.64
N LYS A 85 -5.98 10.93 -12.33
CA LYS A 85 -6.71 9.73 -12.74
C LYS A 85 -5.85 8.77 -13.58
N LEU A 86 -5.14 9.30 -14.58
CA LEU A 86 -4.30 8.52 -15.49
C LEU A 86 -3.22 7.72 -14.73
N ARG A 87 -2.47 8.39 -13.85
CA ARG A 87 -1.40 7.76 -13.06
C ARG A 87 -1.95 6.70 -12.10
N ARG A 88 -3.14 6.91 -11.51
CA ARG A 88 -3.79 5.90 -10.66
C ARG A 88 -4.23 4.67 -11.45
N GLU A 89 -4.76 4.85 -12.67
CA GLU A 89 -5.12 3.72 -13.54
C GLU A 89 -3.87 2.95 -14.01
N ALA A 90 -2.74 3.62 -14.23
CA ALA A 90 -1.48 2.95 -14.52
C ALA A 90 -1.05 2.03 -13.35
N ILE A 91 -1.09 2.51 -12.11
CA ILE A 91 -0.77 1.69 -10.94
C ILE A 91 -1.79 0.56 -10.74
N LYS A 92 -3.07 0.82 -11.03
CA LYS A 92 -4.12 -0.20 -11.04
C LYS A 92 -3.80 -1.35 -12.02
N LYS A 93 -3.29 -1.02 -13.21
CA LYS A 93 -2.84 -2.00 -14.20
C LYS A 93 -1.68 -2.83 -13.67
N ARG A 94 -0.68 -2.20 -13.06
CA ARG A 94 0.44 -2.89 -12.39
C ARG A 94 -0.05 -3.86 -11.32
N MET A 95 -1.01 -3.46 -10.48
CA MET A 95 -1.56 -4.34 -9.45
C MET A 95 -2.44 -5.47 -9.96
N ARG A 96 -2.86 -5.46 -11.23
CA ARG A 96 -3.58 -6.58 -11.86
C ARG A 96 -2.66 -7.55 -12.57
N ASP A 97 -1.47 -7.09 -12.98
CA ASP A 97 -0.51 -7.88 -13.72
C ASP A 97 0.35 -8.73 -12.76
N PRO A 98 0.19 -10.06 -12.71
CA PRO A 98 0.99 -10.91 -11.82
C PRO A 98 2.50 -10.85 -12.10
N SER A 99 2.89 -10.51 -13.33
CA SER A 99 4.30 -10.42 -13.74
C SER A 99 4.97 -9.09 -13.34
N ASP A 100 4.18 -8.07 -12.98
CA ASP A 100 4.72 -6.78 -12.54
C ASP A 100 5.38 -6.92 -11.14
N PRO A 101 6.57 -6.31 -10.93
CA PRO A 101 7.29 -6.36 -9.65
C PRO A 101 6.57 -5.67 -8.49
N MET A 102 5.52 -4.88 -8.73
CA MET A 102 4.68 -4.31 -7.68
C MET A 102 3.90 -5.43 -6.98
N LYS A 103 4.12 -5.59 -5.68
CA LYS A 103 3.48 -6.65 -4.87
C LYS A 103 2.49 -6.10 -3.85
N LEU A 104 2.65 -4.86 -3.38
CA LEU A 104 1.81 -4.29 -2.33
C LEU A 104 1.18 -2.96 -2.72
N VAL A 105 -0.06 -2.75 -2.30
CA VAL A 105 -0.71 -1.43 -2.35
C VAL A 105 -1.31 -1.08 -1.00
N ILE A 106 -1.11 0.16 -0.55
CA ILE A 106 -1.77 0.72 0.63
C ILE A 106 -2.91 1.64 0.16
N VAL A 107 -4.12 1.41 0.65
CA VAL A 107 -5.33 2.16 0.26
C VAL A 107 -6.08 2.69 1.48
N ARG A 108 -6.81 3.80 1.28
CA ARG A 108 -7.79 4.32 2.25
C ARG A 108 -9.22 4.13 1.77
N ASP A 109 -9.63 4.86 0.71
CA ASP A 109 -11.00 4.80 0.17
C ASP A 109 -11.09 4.14 -1.20
N MET A 110 -9.94 4.02 -1.87
CA MET A 110 -9.89 3.55 -3.23
C MET A 110 -9.82 2.02 -3.24
N TRP A 111 -10.44 1.41 -4.24
CA TRP A 111 -10.34 -0.02 -4.53
C TRP A 111 -10.98 -0.95 -3.47
N LEU A 112 -11.79 -0.40 -2.57
CA LEU A 112 -12.60 -1.21 -1.64
C LEU A 112 -13.84 -1.81 -2.29
N THR A 113 -14.24 -1.29 -3.46
CA THR A 113 -15.34 -1.80 -4.28
C THR A 113 -14.94 -1.81 -5.75
N GLY A 114 -15.24 -2.88 -6.47
CA GLY A 114 -15.03 -2.97 -7.92
C GLY A 114 -13.56 -3.04 -8.37
N PHE A 115 -12.60 -3.19 -7.45
CA PHE A 115 -11.25 -3.61 -7.79
C PHE A 115 -11.19 -5.13 -7.75
N ASP A 116 -10.97 -5.70 -8.93
CA ASP A 116 -10.75 -7.12 -9.12
C ASP A 116 -9.36 -7.35 -9.70
N ALA A 117 -8.63 -8.28 -9.07
CA ALA A 117 -7.28 -8.70 -9.41
C ALA A 117 -7.08 -10.13 -8.84
N PRO A 118 -7.20 -11.18 -9.68
CA PRO A 118 -7.08 -12.58 -9.22
C PRO A 118 -5.75 -12.90 -8.53
N CYS A 119 -4.70 -12.15 -8.85
CA CYS A 119 -3.38 -12.29 -8.24
C CYS A 119 -3.28 -11.67 -6.82
N LEU A 120 -4.30 -10.95 -6.35
CA LEU A 120 -4.34 -10.38 -5.01
C LEU A 120 -4.90 -11.40 -4.02
N HIS A 121 -4.01 -12.06 -3.29
CA HIS A 121 -4.38 -13.14 -2.37
C HIS A 121 -4.44 -12.72 -0.90
N THR A 122 -3.88 -11.56 -0.53
CA THR A 122 -3.82 -11.10 0.86
C THR A 122 -4.40 -9.70 1.01
N MET A 123 -5.29 -9.55 1.99
CA MET A 123 -5.78 -8.24 2.42
C MET A 123 -5.51 -8.04 3.91
N TYR A 124 -4.79 -6.97 4.25
CA TYR A 124 -4.58 -6.53 5.62
C TYR A 124 -5.56 -5.39 5.92
N VAL A 125 -6.37 -5.53 6.97
CA VAL A 125 -7.40 -4.53 7.30
C VAL A 125 -7.12 -3.98 8.70
N ASP A 126 -6.57 -2.76 8.76
CA ASP A 126 -6.48 -1.99 10.01
C ASP A 126 -7.68 -1.05 10.06
N LYS A 127 -8.90 -1.59 10.21
CA LYS A 127 -10.16 -0.85 10.38
C LYS A 127 -11.02 -1.60 11.42
N PRO A 128 -11.69 -0.93 12.38
CA PRO A 128 -12.69 -1.59 13.21
C PRO A 128 -13.80 -2.08 12.28
N MET A 129 -13.87 -3.40 12.11
CA MET A 129 -14.96 -4.04 11.37
C MET A 129 -16.18 -4.03 12.29
N ARG A 130 -17.29 -3.49 11.78
CA ARG A 130 -18.61 -3.57 12.42
C ARG A 130 -19.43 -4.60 11.68
#